data_AF-A0A117IH37-F1
#
_entry.id   AF-A0A117IH37-F1
#
_cell.length_a   1.000
_cell.length_b   1.000
_cell.length_c   1.000
_cell.angle_alpha   90.00
_cell.angle_beta   90.00
_cell.angle_gamma   90.00
#
_symmetry.space_group_name_H-M   'P 1'
#
loop_
_entity.id
_entity.type
_entity.pdbx_description
1 polymer ?
#
loop_
_entity_poly.entity_id
_entity_poly.type
_entity_poly.pdbx_seq_one_letter_code
_entity_poly.pdbx_strand_id
1 'polypeptide(L)'
;MSATVQYASLDFPLNQGFTVYNGLQVLAYFITVFVAAPLAFVTGLLQAPAVAARFGTGRGPLNRQVARTVHFGVWLWMVGFIVAHVTMVLSTGALANLNHITFGRDTRSYWALAIFGVAAALVIGLWLAASPLTLRYPRVVQTVGRFVVGWAKAWMERAHPRASYRDKDISPYLWANGRSPASEEYRRLRDGGWGRYTLRVEGLVANPVALSYRELLALPKCEQITQHYCIQGWSGVVKWGGVRMADILALVQPLPEARWVVFYSFADGAEPGHGRYYDCHRVEHMREPMALLAYEMNGEPLTETHGAPLRLRNELELGFKQVKWIEAVEFVADFRGIGWGHGGYNEDHEYFGYRMPI
;
A
#
# COMPACT_ATOMS: atom_id res chain seq x y z
N MET A 1 -19.16 46.75 -3.59
CA MET A 1 -18.73 45.87 -2.47
C MET A 1 -17.84 44.79 -3.09
N SER A 2 -16.65 44.51 -2.56
CA SER A 2 -15.83 43.40 -3.08
C SER A 2 -16.60 42.09 -2.94
N ALA A 3 -16.53 41.19 -3.93
CA ALA A 3 -17.22 39.90 -3.89
C ALA A 3 -16.95 39.18 -2.56
N THR A 4 -15.70 39.18 -2.09
CA THR A 4 -15.32 38.58 -0.81
C THR A 4 -16.10 39.15 0.38
N VAL A 5 -16.31 40.47 0.43
CA VAL A 5 -17.03 41.13 1.52
C VAL A 5 -18.52 40.80 1.46
N GLN A 6 -19.09 40.70 0.26
CA GLN A 6 -20.48 40.29 0.03
C GLN A 6 -20.73 38.84 0.50
N TYR A 7 -19.83 37.91 0.17
CA TYR A 7 -19.94 36.52 0.64
C TYR A 7 -19.73 36.40 2.15
N ALA A 8 -18.79 37.17 2.73
CA ALA A 8 -18.54 37.18 4.16
C ALA A 8 -19.74 37.73 4.97
N SER A 9 -20.53 38.64 4.39
CA SER A 9 -21.74 39.18 5.01
C SER A 9 -22.99 38.31 4.83
N LEU A 10 -22.86 37.14 4.18
CA LEU A 10 -23.99 36.26 3.81
C LEU A 10 -25.06 36.93 2.94
N ASP A 11 -24.72 38.05 2.28
CA ASP A 11 -25.60 38.80 1.39
C ASP A 11 -25.43 38.28 -0.04
N PHE A 12 -25.87 37.04 -0.26
CA PHE A 12 -25.60 36.32 -1.50
C PHE A 12 -26.28 37.00 -2.72
N PRO A 13 -25.59 37.12 -3.86
CA PRO A 13 -26.15 37.77 -5.04
C PRO A 13 -27.41 37.05 -5.54
N LEU A 14 -28.37 37.84 -6.06
CA LEU A 14 -29.57 37.32 -6.69
C LEU A 14 -29.21 36.39 -7.86
N ASN A 15 -29.83 35.22 -7.87
CA ASN A 15 -29.58 34.17 -8.83
C ASN A 15 -30.01 34.60 -10.24
N GLN A 16 -29.04 34.84 -11.13
CA GLN A 16 -29.27 35.15 -12.55
C GLN A 16 -29.01 33.93 -13.46
N GLY A 17 -29.09 32.71 -12.91
CA GLY A 17 -28.68 31.49 -13.59
C GLY A 17 -27.17 31.47 -13.86
N PHE A 18 -26.70 30.43 -14.56
CA PHE A 18 -25.28 30.22 -14.91
C PHE A 18 -24.71 31.23 -15.93
N THR A 19 -25.38 32.37 -16.13
CA THR A 19 -25.07 33.34 -17.18
C THR A 19 -24.08 34.42 -16.71
N VAL A 20 -23.96 34.66 -15.40
CA VAL A 20 -23.04 35.65 -14.84
C VAL A 20 -22.37 35.11 -13.59
N TYR A 21 -21.07 34.80 -13.67
CA TYR A 21 -20.24 34.51 -12.51
C TYR A 21 -19.48 35.75 -12.09
N ASN A 22 -19.42 36.02 -10.78
CA ASN A 22 -18.49 37.04 -10.27
C ASN A 22 -17.05 36.51 -10.28
N GLY A 23 -16.07 37.40 -10.13
CA GLY A 23 -14.65 37.04 -10.19
C GLY A 23 -14.22 35.98 -9.16
N LEU A 24 -14.83 35.96 -7.96
CA LEU A 24 -14.53 34.95 -6.95
C LEU A 24 -15.03 33.56 -7.35
N GLN A 25 -16.23 33.48 -7.93
CA GLN A 25 -16.78 32.24 -8.46
C GLN A 25 -15.92 31.72 -9.62
N VAL A 26 -15.57 32.57 -10.60
CA VAL A 26 -14.71 32.19 -11.73
C VAL A 26 -13.37 31.65 -11.23
N LEU A 27 -12.74 32.34 -10.27
CA LEU A 27 -11.48 31.90 -9.68
C LEU A 27 -11.62 30.56 -8.94
N ALA A 28 -12.70 30.38 -8.15
CA ALA A 28 -12.94 29.14 -7.43
C ALA A 28 -13.15 27.94 -8.36
N TYR A 29 -13.93 28.10 -9.44
CA TYR A 29 -14.09 27.06 -10.45
C TYR A 29 -12.78 26.79 -11.21
N PHE A 30 -12.04 27.84 -11.56
CA PHE A 30 -10.74 27.70 -12.23
C PHE A 30 -9.76 26.88 -11.38
N ILE A 31 -9.60 27.23 -10.11
CA ILE A 31 -8.74 26.49 -9.17
C ILE A 31 -9.23 25.05 -9.06
N THR A 32 -10.53 24.83 -8.86
CA THR A 32 -11.08 23.49 -8.67
C THR A 32 -10.84 22.58 -9.88
N VAL A 33 -11.13 23.07 -11.09
CA VAL A 33 -11.08 22.27 -12.32
C VAL A 33 -9.67 22.16 -12.90
N PHE A 34 -8.92 23.26 -12.96
CA PHE A 34 -7.65 23.31 -13.70
C PHE A 34 -6.41 23.21 -12.83
N VAL A 35 -6.54 23.37 -11.50
CA VAL A 35 -5.40 23.26 -10.57
C VAL A 35 -5.57 22.06 -9.66
N ALA A 36 -6.61 22.07 -8.83
CA ALA A 36 -6.80 21.11 -7.77
C ALA A 36 -7.12 19.70 -8.30
N ALA A 37 -7.98 19.55 -9.31
CA ALA A 37 -8.27 18.23 -9.89
C ALA A 37 -7.03 17.57 -10.57
N PRO A 38 -6.27 18.25 -11.45
CA PRO A 38 -5.01 17.71 -11.97
C PRO A 38 -3.99 17.43 -10.87
N LEU A 39 -3.89 18.29 -9.86
CA LEU A 39 -2.97 18.10 -8.76
C LEU A 39 -3.35 16.89 -7.90
N ALA A 40 -4.65 16.64 -7.66
CA ALA A 40 -5.15 15.43 -7.00
C ALA A 40 -4.72 14.17 -7.77
N PHE A 41 -4.85 14.18 -9.10
CA PHE A 41 -4.45 13.07 -9.95
C PHE A 41 -2.94 12.79 -9.86
N VAL A 42 -2.11 13.82 -10.06
CA VAL A 42 -0.64 13.68 -10.02
C VAL A 42 -0.17 13.23 -8.63
N THR A 43 -0.65 13.88 -7.57
CA THR A 43 -0.25 13.51 -6.21
C THR A 43 -0.76 12.12 -5.81
N GLY A 44 -1.95 11.71 -6.27
CA GLY A 44 -2.46 10.36 -6.09
C GLY A 44 -1.56 9.30 -6.72
N LEU A 45 -1.04 9.54 -7.93
CA LEU A 45 -0.05 8.67 -8.57
C LEU A 45 1.27 8.65 -7.81
N LEU A 46 1.78 9.80 -7.37
CA LEU A 46 3.03 9.89 -6.59
C LEU A 46 2.95 9.24 -5.21
N GLN A 47 1.74 9.02 -4.68
CA GLN A 47 1.52 8.26 -3.46
C GLN A 47 1.60 6.74 -3.66
N ALA A 48 1.52 6.25 -4.90
CA ALA A 48 1.64 4.83 -5.22
C ALA A 48 3.10 4.37 -5.07
N PRO A 49 3.36 3.32 -4.28
CA PRO A 49 4.70 2.76 -4.14
C PRO A 49 5.33 2.39 -5.50
N ALA A 50 4.56 1.87 -6.46
CA ALA A 50 4.99 1.44 -7.79
C ALA A 50 5.70 2.55 -8.55
N VAL A 51 5.15 3.76 -8.47
CA VAL A 51 5.71 4.94 -9.14
C VAL A 51 7.08 5.27 -8.54
N ALA A 52 7.19 5.27 -7.22
CA ALA A 52 8.46 5.53 -6.55
C ALA A 52 9.50 4.41 -6.77
N ALA A 53 9.08 3.15 -6.73
CA ALA A 53 9.93 1.98 -6.98
C ALA A 53 10.38 1.87 -8.45
N ARG A 54 9.58 2.38 -9.40
CA ARG A 54 9.90 2.34 -10.83
C ARG A 54 10.72 3.54 -11.31
N PHE A 55 10.39 4.73 -10.82
CA PHE A 55 10.94 6.01 -11.31
C PHE A 55 11.87 6.71 -10.33
N GLY A 56 12.06 6.17 -9.12
CA GLY A 56 12.99 6.74 -8.13
C GLY A 56 12.46 7.97 -7.41
N THR A 57 11.15 8.24 -7.42
CA THR A 57 10.54 9.39 -6.72
C THR A 57 10.42 9.19 -5.20
N GLY A 58 11.23 8.31 -4.60
CA GLY A 58 11.18 8.05 -3.15
C GLY A 58 11.76 9.17 -2.28
N ARG A 59 12.53 10.08 -2.88
CA ARG A 59 13.18 11.24 -2.25
C ARG A 59 12.99 12.49 -3.10
N GLY A 60 13.32 13.65 -2.52
CA GLY A 60 13.18 14.95 -3.18
C GLY A 60 11.74 15.48 -3.18
N PRO A 61 11.41 16.47 -4.03
CA PRO A 61 10.13 17.18 -4.00
C PRO A 61 8.93 16.33 -4.47
N LEU A 62 9.17 15.25 -5.21
CA LEU A 62 8.12 14.33 -5.68
C LEU A 62 7.92 13.13 -4.74
N ASN A 63 8.51 13.17 -3.54
CA ASN A 63 8.40 12.07 -2.61
C ASN A 63 6.99 11.87 -2.08
N ARG A 64 6.72 10.65 -1.62
CA ARG A 64 5.41 10.23 -1.12
C ARG A 64 4.88 11.10 0.03
N GLN A 65 5.74 11.60 0.91
CA GLN A 65 5.31 12.49 2.00
C GLN A 65 4.88 13.86 1.46
N VAL A 66 5.63 14.44 0.53
CA VAL A 66 5.25 15.71 -0.12
C VAL A 66 3.95 15.54 -0.89
N ALA A 67 3.83 14.47 -1.68
CA ALA A 67 2.62 14.13 -2.39
C ALA A 67 1.41 14.02 -1.43
N ARG A 68 1.55 13.34 -0.29
CA ARG A 68 0.50 13.30 0.75
C ARG A 68 0.10 14.67 1.28
N THR A 69 1.08 15.51 1.61
CA THR A 69 0.81 16.84 2.16
C THR A 69 0.05 17.71 1.15
N VAL A 70 0.49 17.70 -0.11
CA VAL A 70 -0.19 18.43 -1.18
C VAL A 70 -1.59 17.85 -1.44
N HIS A 71 -1.71 16.52 -1.52
CA HIS A 71 -2.99 15.85 -1.72
C HIS A 71 -3.98 16.15 -0.60
N PHE A 72 -3.52 16.21 0.65
CA PHE A 72 -4.34 16.60 1.78
C PHE A 72 -4.82 18.05 1.68
N GLY A 73 -3.96 18.97 1.26
CA GLY A 73 -4.37 20.35 0.96
C GLY A 73 -5.42 20.44 -0.15
N VAL A 74 -5.25 19.66 -1.22
CA VAL A 74 -6.24 19.56 -2.30
C VAL A 74 -7.56 18.99 -1.79
N TRP A 75 -7.53 17.96 -0.94
CA TRP A 75 -8.72 17.39 -0.32
C TRP A 75 -9.46 18.42 0.54
N LEU A 76 -8.75 19.20 1.37
CA LEU A 76 -9.35 20.29 2.16
C LEU A 76 -10.03 21.33 1.26
N TRP A 77 -9.37 21.73 0.17
CA TRP A 77 -9.95 22.63 -0.82
C TRP A 77 -11.23 22.04 -1.43
N MET A 78 -11.21 20.78 -1.85
CA MET A 78 -12.35 20.12 -2.48
C MET A 78 -13.54 20.00 -1.53
N VAL A 79 -13.31 19.59 -0.28
CA VAL A 79 -14.37 19.53 0.74
C VAL A 79 -14.95 20.91 1.00
N GLY A 80 -14.09 21.92 1.21
CA GLY A 80 -14.52 23.29 1.42
C GLY A 80 -15.32 23.85 0.24
N PHE A 81 -14.85 23.60 -0.99
CA PHE A 81 -15.55 23.98 -2.21
C PHE A 81 -16.92 23.31 -2.32
N ILE A 82 -17.02 21.99 -2.08
CA ILE A 82 -18.29 21.26 -2.13
C ILE A 82 -19.28 21.84 -1.11
N VAL A 83 -18.85 22.03 0.14
CA VAL A 83 -19.71 22.57 1.20
C VAL A 83 -20.20 23.96 0.84
N ALA A 84 -19.30 24.87 0.43
CA ALA A 84 -19.67 26.22 0.04
C ALA A 84 -20.59 26.23 -1.19
N HIS A 85 -20.22 25.49 -2.24
CA HIS A 85 -20.97 25.41 -3.49
C HIS A 85 -22.38 24.85 -3.28
N VAL A 86 -22.52 23.72 -2.61
CA VAL A 86 -23.83 23.10 -2.32
C VAL A 86 -24.68 24.03 -1.44
N THR A 87 -24.08 24.66 -0.43
CA THR A 87 -24.79 25.63 0.42
C THR A 87 -25.34 26.79 -0.41
N MET A 88 -24.53 27.37 -1.29
CA MET A 88 -24.99 28.44 -2.19
C MET A 88 -26.11 27.98 -3.12
N VAL A 89 -25.98 26.80 -3.74
CA VAL A 89 -27.00 26.23 -4.62
C VAL A 89 -28.34 26.09 -3.89
N LEU A 90 -28.32 25.65 -2.62
CA LEU A 90 -29.53 25.46 -1.84
C LEU A 90 -30.09 26.77 -1.26
N SER A 91 -29.25 27.73 -0.88
CA SER A 91 -29.67 28.99 -0.27
C SER A 91 -30.11 30.07 -1.27
N THR A 92 -29.63 30.01 -2.53
CA THR A 92 -29.89 31.04 -3.57
C THR A 92 -31.02 30.65 -4.54
N GLY A 93 -31.96 29.81 -4.10
CA GLY A 93 -33.09 29.35 -4.92
C GLY A 93 -32.91 27.91 -5.41
N ALA A 94 -32.90 26.97 -4.47
CA ALA A 94 -32.70 25.54 -4.71
C ALA A 94 -33.51 24.97 -5.89
N LEU A 95 -34.80 25.28 -5.97
CA LEU A 95 -35.68 24.75 -7.02
C LEU A 95 -35.24 25.19 -8.43
N ALA A 96 -34.94 26.48 -8.61
CA ALA A 96 -34.47 27.00 -9.89
C ALA A 96 -33.09 26.43 -10.24
N ASN A 97 -32.15 26.44 -9.29
CA ASN A 97 -30.80 25.91 -9.48
C ASN A 97 -30.81 24.42 -9.86
N LEU A 98 -31.59 23.59 -9.16
CA LEU A 98 -31.68 22.16 -9.46
C LEU A 98 -32.29 21.90 -10.84
N ASN A 99 -33.31 22.65 -11.26
CA ASN A 99 -33.87 22.53 -12.60
C ASN A 99 -32.85 22.89 -13.68
N HIS A 100 -32.04 23.91 -13.45
CA HIS A 100 -30.95 24.30 -14.35
C HIS A 100 -29.87 23.22 -14.42
N ILE A 101 -29.43 22.68 -13.28
CA ILE A 101 -28.40 21.63 -13.21
C ILE A 101 -28.88 20.32 -13.86
N THR A 102 -30.11 19.88 -13.57
CA THR A 102 -30.62 18.57 -14.02
C THR A 102 -31.15 18.60 -15.44
N PHE A 103 -31.85 19.67 -15.84
CA PHE A 103 -32.57 19.73 -17.12
C PHE A 103 -32.08 20.83 -18.06
N GLY A 104 -31.20 21.72 -17.61
CA GLY A 104 -30.73 22.86 -18.42
C GLY A 104 -31.83 23.89 -18.71
N ARG A 105 -32.85 24.01 -17.85
CA ARG A 105 -34.01 24.88 -18.08
C ARG A 105 -34.40 25.66 -16.82
N ASP A 106 -34.77 26.92 -17.01
CA ASP A 106 -35.39 27.77 -15.98
C ASP A 106 -36.89 27.44 -15.82
N THR A 107 -37.19 26.41 -15.02
CA THR A 107 -38.58 26.05 -14.69
C THR A 107 -38.80 25.94 -13.18
N ARG A 108 -40.06 25.96 -12.74
CA ARG A 108 -40.46 25.72 -11.34
C ARG A 108 -40.90 24.27 -11.10
N SER A 109 -40.41 23.33 -11.90
CA SER A 109 -40.76 21.92 -11.78
C SER A 109 -40.16 21.29 -10.53
N TYR A 110 -40.94 20.51 -9.78
CA TYR A 110 -40.43 19.77 -8.62
C TYR A 110 -39.68 18.49 -8.99
N TRP A 111 -39.66 18.09 -10.27
CA TRP A 111 -39.01 16.86 -10.70
C TRP A 111 -37.49 16.85 -10.45
N ALA A 112 -36.79 17.97 -10.64
CA ALA A 112 -35.36 18.05 -10.37
C ALA A 112 -35.05 17.86 -8.88
N LEU A 113 -35.88 18.46 -8.00
CA LEU A 113 -35.79 18.27 -6.55
C LEU A 113 -36.08 16.82 -6.16
N ALA A 114 -37.09 16.20 -6.76
CA ALA A 114 -37.41 14.79 -6.51
C ALA A 114 -36.26 13.86 -6.94
N ILE A 115 -35.68 14.07 -8.13
CA ILE A 115 -34.52 13.30 -8.61
C ILE A 115 -33.34 13.46 -7.65
N PHE A 116 -33.03 14.69 -7.23
CA PHE A 116 -31.97 14.97 -6.26
C PHE A 116 -32.23 14.25 -4.93
N GLY A 117 -33.45 14.36 -4.39
CA GLY A 117 -33.84 13.72 -3.14
C GLY A 117 -33.76 12.19 -3.21
N VAL A 118 -34.22 11.59 -4.31
CA VAL A 118 -34.12 10.14 -4.54
C VAL A 118 -32.66 9.70 -4.67
N ALA A 119 -31.84 10.42 -5.42
CA ALA A 119 -30.42 10.12 -5.56
C ALA A 119 -29.67 10.22 -4.21
N ALA A 120 -29.94 11.27 -3.43
CA ALA A 120 -29.38 11.44 -2.09
C ALA A 120 -29.82 10.31 -1.14
N ALA A 121 -31.12 9.99 -1.12
CA ALA A 121 -31.66 8.90 -0.32
C ALA A 121 -31.07 7.54 -0.73
N LEU A 122 -30.88 7.30 -2.03
CA LEU A 122 -30.24 6.10 -2.55
C LEU A 122 -28.78 6.01 -2.09
N VAL A 123 -27.99 7.09 -2.22
CA VAL A 123 -26.59 7.10 -1.78
C VAL A 123 -26.47 6.87 -0.28
N ILE A 124 -27.31 7.53 0.53
CA ILE A 124 -27.34 7.34 1.99
C ILE A 124 -27.76 5.91 2.32
N GLY A 125 -28.83 5.41 1.71
CA GLY A 125 -29.33 4.05 1.92
C GLY A 125 -28.28 2.99 1.55
N LEU A 126 -27.61 3.16 0.41
CA LEU A 126 -26.51 2.28 -0.01
C LEU A 126 -25.35 2.35 0.97
N TRP A 127 -24.98 3.53 1.47
CA TRP A 127 -23.91 3.67 2.46
C TRP A 127 -24.25 2.99 3.80
N LEU A 128 -25.48 3.20 4.29
CA LEU A 128 -26.00 2.57 5.51
C LEU A 128 -26.11 1.04 5.38
N ALA A 129 -26.48 0.53 4.20
CA ALA A 129 -26.58 -0.90 3.95
C ALA A 129 -25.22 -1.57 3.69
N ALA A 130 -24.34 -0.90 2.93
CA ALA A 130 -23.02 -1.43 2.58
C ALA A 130 -22.11 -1.56 3.80
N SER A 131 -22.14 -0.61 4.73
CA SER A 131 -21.23 -0.60 5.89
C SER A 131 -21.31 -1.86 6.77
N PRO A 132 -22.49 -2.28 7.28
CA PRO A 132 -22.58 -3.52 8.06
C PRO A 132 -22.33 -4.76 7.20
N LEU A 133 -22.70 -4.74 5.92
CA LEU A 133 -22.51 -5.87 5.01
C LEU A 133 -21.02 -6.14 4.75
N THR A 134 -20.23 -5.10 4.48
CA THR A 134 -18.79 -5.24 4.21
C THR A 134 -18.00 -5.65 5.44
N LEU A 135 -18.41 -5.18 6.63
CA LEU A 135 -17.82 -5.59 7.91
C LEU A 135 -18.18 -7.04 8.28
N ARG A 136 -19.39 -7.50 7.96
CA ARG A 136 -19.84 -8.87 8.26
C ARG A 136 -19.26 -9.91 7.30
N TYR A 137 -18.97 -9.54 6.05
CA TYR A 137 -18.51 -10.48 5.02
C TYR A 137 -17.19 -10.03 4.35
N PRO A 138 -16.09 -9.86 5.11
CA PRO A 138 -14.83 -9.34 4.59
C PRO A 138 -14.22 -10.22 3.47
N ARG A 139 -14.40 -11.55 3.53
CA ARG A 139 -13.95 -12.48 2.47
C ARG A 139 -14.69 -12.29 1.14
N VAL A 140 -15.97 -11.96 1.19
CA VAL A 140 -16.77 -11.66 0.00
C VAL A 140 -16.27 -10.35 -0.61
N VAL A 141 -16.06 -9.32 0.21
CA VAL A 141 -15.50 -8.03 -0.23
C VAL A 141 -14.14 -8.23 -0.88
N GLN A 142 -13.26 -9.02 -0.27
CA GLN A 142 -11.96 -9.35 -0.83
C GLN A 142 -12.07 -10.03 -2.19
N THR A 143 -12.98 -10.98 -2.35
CA THR A 143 -13.17 -11.72 -3.61
C THR A 143 -13.74 -10.84 -4.71
N VAL A 144 -14.76 -10.04 -4.39
CA VAL A 144 -15.32 -9.05 -5.32
C VAL A 144 -14.24 -8.02 -5.69
N GLY A 145 -13.48 -7.50 -4.73
CA GLY A 145 -12.38 -6.57 -4.99
C GLY A 145 -11.33 -7.14 -5.93
N ARG A 146 -10.93 -8.41 -5.74
CA ARG A 146 -10.02 -9.11 -6.66
C ARG A 146 -10.61 -9.22 -8.07
N PHE A 147 -11.90 -9.50 -8.22
CA PHE A 147 -12.55 -9.55 -9.52
C PHE A 147 -12.57 -8.18 -10.21
N VAL A 148 -12.96 -7.12 -9.47
CA VAL A 148 -13.14 -5.76 -10.02
C VAL A 148 -11.82 -5.11 -10.42
N VAL A 149 -10.79 -5.15 -9.55
CA VAL A 149 -9.53 -4.42 -9.77
C VAL A 149 -8.30 -5.31 -9.95
N GLY A 150 -8.43 -6.63 -9.78
CA GLY A 150 -7.29 -7.54 -9.84
C GLY A 150 -6.61 -7.58 -11.20
N TRP A 151 -7.35 -7.44 -12.30
CA TRP A 151 -6.78 -7.37 -13.65
C TRP A 151 -5.90 -6.13 -13.83
N ALA A 152 -6.33 -4.97 -13.30
CA ALA A 152 -5.57 -3.73 -13.36
C ALA A 152 -4.31 -3.82 -12.49
N LYS A 153 -4.42 -4.41 -11.29
CA LYS A 153 -3.25 -4.70 -10.43
C LYS A 153 -2.25 -5.63 -11.12
N ALA A 154 -2.71 -6.72 -11.72
CA ALA A 154 -1.87 -7.67 -12.45
C ALA A 154 -1.18 -7.04 -13.67
N TRP A 155 -1.81 -6.06 -14.32
CA TRP A 155 -1.17 -5.31 -15.39
C TRP A 155 -0.05 -4.39 -14.87
N MET A 156 -0.29 -3.71 -13.74
CA MET A 156 0.72 -2.85 -13.08
C MET A 156 1.92 -3.66 -12.55
N GLU A 157 1.71 -4.92 -12.12
CA GLU A 157 2.78 -5.84 -11.69
C GLU A 157 3.85 -6.11 -12.77
N ARG A 158 3.57 -5.84 -14.05
CA ARG A 158 4.58 -5.93 -15.13
C ARG A 158 5.65 -4.84 -15.04
N ALA A 159 5.42 -3.80 -14.24
CA ALA A 159 6.37 -2.73 -14.04
C ALA A 159 7.39 -3.12 -12.96
N HIS A 160 8.44 -3.84 -13.36
CA HIS A 160 9.52 -4.23 -12.45
C HIS A 160 10.15 -3.00 -11.76
N PRO A 161 10.40 -3.07 -10.45
CA PRO A 161 11.04 -2.01 -9.69
C PRO A 161 12.49 -1.87 -10.15
N ARG A 162 12.99 -0.63 -10.24
CA ARG A 162 14.36 -0.32 -10.70
C ARG A 162 15.03 0.81 -9.91
N ALA A 163 14.30 1.43 -9.00
CA ALA A 163 14.80 2.54 -8.19
C ALA A 163 15.87 2.02 -7.21
N SER A 164 17.05 2.65 -7.29
CA SER A 164 18.11 2.53 -6.30
C SER A 164 18.51 3.93 -5.86
N TYR A 165 18.76 4.09 -4.57
CA TYR A 165 19.08 5.38 -3.95
C TYR A 165 20.57 5.47 -3.57
N ARG A 166 21.00 6.61 -3.03
CA ARG A 166 22.38 6.83 -2.58
C ARG A 166 22.47 6.81 -1.05
N ASP A 167 23.67 6.73 -0.49
CA ASP A 167 23.84 6.73 0.97
C ASP A 167 23.26 7.99 1.65
N LYS A 168 23.38 9.16 1.01
CA LYS A 168 22.75 10.41 1.48
C LYS A 168 21.22 10.35 1.56
N ASP A 169 20.63 9.41 0.83
CA ASP A 169 19.19 9.20 0.76
C ASP A 169 18.71 8.19 1.80
N ILE A 170 19.58 7.62 2.63
CA ILE A 170 19.17 6.72 3.73
C ILE A 170 18.32 7.51 4.73
N SER A 171 17.26 6.87 5.23
CA SER A 171 16.38 7.48 6.23
C SER A 171 17.06 7.51 7.60
N PRO A 172 16.94 8.61 8.36
CA PRO A 172 17.55 8.72 9.69
C PRO A 172 16.97 7.72 10.69
N TYR A 173 15.73 7.28 10.44
CA TYR A 173 15.03 6.31 11.25
C TYR A 173 14.23 5.36 10.35
N LEU A 174 14.26 4.07 10.68
CA LEU A 174 13.38 3.06 10.11
C LEU A 174 12.48 2.52 11.22
N TRP A 175 11.17 2.58 11.00
CA TRP A 175 10.21 2.00 11.92
C TRP A 175 10.31 0.47 11.90
N ALA A 176 10.16 -0.14 13.07
CA ALA A 176 10.00 -1.58 13.22
C ALA A 176 8.52 -1.89 13.53
N ASN A 177 7.99 -2.95 12.91
CA ASN A 177 6.63 -3.46 13.13
C ASN A 177 6.64 -4.96 13.37
N GLY A 178 5.50 -5.53 13.76
CA GLY A 178 5.37 -6.97 14.02
C GLY A 178 5.89 -7.37 15.41
N ARG A 179 5.51 -8.57 15.83
CA ARG A 179 5.83 -9.13 17.14
C ARG A 179 7.18 -9.84 17.08
N SER A 180 8.11 -9.50 17.96
CA SER A 180 9.41 -10.19 18.03
C SER A 180 9.23 -11.65 18.49
N PRO A 181 10.11 -12.58 18.05
CA PRO A 181 10.08 -13.95 18.51
C PRO A 181 10.26 -14.02 20.03
N ALA A 182 9.38 -14.77 20.71
CA ALA A 182 9.45 -15.00 22.15
C ALA A 182 10.03 -16.38 22.51
N SER A 183 10.24 -17.24 21.50
CA SER A 183 10.65 -18.62 21.71
C SER A 183 12.02 -18.72 22.39
N GLU A 184 12.16 -19.70 23.27
CA GLU A 184 13.43 -20.02 23.93
C GLU A 184 14.50 -20.42 22.91
N GLU A 185 14.11 -21.10 21.83
CA GLU A 185 15.00 -21.44 20.72
C GLU A 185 15.64 -20.20 20.09
N TYR A 186 14.83 -19.22 19.69
CA TYR A 186 15.34 -18.00 19.07
C TYR A 186 16.25 -17.22 20.02
N ARG A 187 15.89 -17.13 21.32
CA ARG A 187 16.74 -16.51 22.34
C ARG A 187 18.11 -17.19 22.45
N ARG A 188 18.16 -18.53 22.49
CA ARG A 188 19.44 -19.28 22.51
C ARG A 188 20.29 -19.11 21.25
N LEU A 189 19.66 -18.92 20.09
CA LEU A 189 20.37 -18.63 18.84
C LEU A 189 20.97 -17.23 18.87
N ARG A 190 20.19 -16.24 19.31
CA ARG A 190 20.62 -14.85 19.46
C ARG A 190 21.77 -14.72 20.46
N ASP A 191 21.60 -15.28 21.66
CA ASP A 191 22.58 -15.16 22.75
C ASP A 191 23.86 -15.95 22.42
N GLY A 192 23.78 -16.94 21.53
CA GLY A 192 24.93 -17.66 20.96
C GLY A 192 25.56 -16.96 19.74
N GLY A 193 25.22 -15.70 19.45
CA GLY A 193 25.77 -14.94 18.33
C GLY A 193 25.45 -15.55 16.96
N TRP A 194 24.32 -16.23 16.82
CA TRP A 194 23.87 -16.91 15.61
C TRP A 194 24.76 -18.06 15.12
N GLY A 195 25.79 -18.46 15.89
CA GLY A 195 26.73 -19.52 15.46
C GLY A 195 26.08 -20.90 15.26
N ARG A 196 24.89 -21.12 15.84
CA ARG A 196 24.07 -22.33 15.65
C ARG A 196 22.86 -22.13 14.73
N TYR A 197 22.64 -20.92 14.23
CA TYR A 197 21.53 -20.66 13.31
C TYR A 197 21.79 -21.36 11.98
N THR A 198 20.77 -22.05 11.47
CA THR A 198 20.79 -22.77 10.20
C THR A 198 19.52 -22.46 9.44
N LEU A 199 19.65 -21.91 8.23
CA LEU A 199 18.54 -21.70 7.32
C LEU A 199 18.25 -23.00 6.57
N ARG A 200 17.08 -23.58 6.80
CA ARG A 200 16.58 -24.71 5.99
C ARG A 200 15.89 -24.17 4.74
N VAL A 201 16.27 -24.70 3.58
CA VAL A 201 15.60 -24.42 2.30
C VAL A 201 15.21 -25.76 1.67
N GLU A 202 13.91 -26.05 1.65
CA GLU A 202 13.37 -27.38 1.37
C GLU A 202 12.07 -27.34 0.53
N GLY A 203 11.36 -28.47 0.46
CA GLY A 203 10.13 -28.64 -0.33
C GLY A 203 10.42 -29.13 -1.75
N LEU A 204 9.74 -28.53 -2.74
CA LEU A 204 9.85 -28.84 -4.17
C LEU A 204 11.14 -28.28 -4.79
N VAL A 205 12.27 -28.80 -4.34
CA VAL A 205 13.63 -28.44 -4.80
C VAL A 205 14.43 -29.71 -5.11
N ALA A 206 15.31 -29.65 -6.11
CA ALA A 206 16.16 -30.79 -6.45
C ALA A 206 17.34 -30.96 -5.47
N ASN A 207 17.78 -29.86 -4.84
CA ASN A 207 18.89 -29.85 -3.89
C ASN A 207 18.50 -29.12 -2.60
N PRO A 208 17.80 -29.78 -1.66
CA PRO A 208 17.48 -29.18 -0.37
C PRO A 208 18.77 -28.90 0.42
N VAL A 209 18.84 -27.74 1.08
CA VAL A 209 20.04 -27.30 1.82
C VAL A 209 19.70 -26.86 3.24
N ALA A 210 20.67 -27.02 4.12
CA ALA A 210 20.64 -26.48 5.48
C ALA A 210 21.91 -25.63 5.67
N LEU A 211 21.80 -24.33 5.41
CA LEU A 211 22.94 -23.41 5.42
C LEU A 211 23.15 -22.84 6.81
N SER A 212 24.30 -23.12 7.42
CA SER A 212 24.70 -22.44 8.66
C SER A 212 24.82 -20.94 8.43
N TYR A 213 24.74 -20.15 9.51
CA TYR A 213 24.92 -18.70 9.40
C TYR A 213 26.26 -18.31 8.74
N ARG A 214 27.34 -19.06 9.04
CA ARG A 214 28.65 -18.83 8.42
C ARG A 214 28.65 -19.11 6.93
N GLU A 215 27.98 -20.18 6.48
CA GLU A 215 27.85 -20.50 5.05
C GLU A 215 27.01 -19.46 4.32
N LEU A 216 25.93 -18.97 4.93
CA LEU A 216 25.14 -17.86 4.37
C LEU A 216 25.99 -16.62 4.16
N LEU A 217 26.81 -16.24 5.14
CA LEU A 217 27.71 -15.09 5.03
C LEU A 217 28.84 -15.30 4.00
N ALA A 218 29.17 -16.56 3.67
CA ALA A 218 30.18 -16.91 2.68
C ALA A 218 29.65 -16.91 1.24
N LEU A 219 28.32 -16.86 1.05
CA LEU A 219 27.72 -16.70 -0.28
C LEU A 219 27.99 -15.29 -0.84
N PRO A 220 27.89 -15.10 -2.17
CA PRO A 220 28.12 -13.79 -2.79
C PRO A 220 27.21 -12.71 -2.19
N LYS A 221 27.83 -11.75 -1.48
CA LYS A 221 27.13 -10.61 -0.90
C LYS A 221 26.67 -9.65 -1.99
N CYS A 222 25.43 -9.18 -1.87
CA CYS A 222 24.86 -8.10 -2.65
C CYS A 222 24.39 -6.98 -1.70
N GLU A 223 24.55 -5.74 -2.15
CA GLU A 223 24.02 -4.57 -1.46
C GLU A 223 23.04 -3.81 -2.35
N GLN A 224 21.97 -3.30 -1.76
CA GLN A 224 21.01 -2.43 -2.44
C GLN A 224 20.53 -1.32 -1.51
N ILE A 225 20.28 -0.12 -2.05
CA ILE A 225 19.66 0.97 -1.31
C ILE A 225 18.27 1.17 -1.89
N THR A 226 17.25 0.70 -1.17
CA THR A 226 15.85 0.63 -1.65
C THR A 226 14.91 1.27 -0.63
N GLN A 227 13.70 1.64 -1.07
CA GLN A 227 12.69 2.18 -0.18
C GLN A 227 11.74 1.08 0.31
N HIS A 228 11.68 0.91 1.62
CA HIS A 228 10.67 0.09 2.27
C HIS A 228 9.32 0.81 2.31
N TYR A 229 8.24 0.11 1.96
CA TYR A 229 6.86 0.63 2.03
C TYR A 229 6.03 -0.23 2.98
N CYS A 230 5.58 0.36 4.09
CA CYS A 230 4.69 -0.31 5.02
C CYS A 230 3.23 -0.02 4.66
N ILE A 231 2.36 -1.01 4.88
CA ILE A 231 0.91 -0.87 4.72
C ILE A 231 0.30 0.15 5.69
N GLN A 232 0.94 0.37 6.85
CA GLN A 232 0.55 1.37 7.86
C GLN A 232 0.87 2.82 7.42
N GLY A 233 1.42 3.00 6.21
CA GLY A 233 1.61 4.31 5.59
C GLY A 233 2.99 4.94 5.79
N TRP A 234 3.87 4.40 6.62
CA TRP A 234 5.25 4.89 6.70
C TRP A 234 6.15 4.23 5.63
N SER A 235 7.24 4.91 5.28
CA SER A 235 8.23 4.41 4.32
C SER A 235 9.62 4.90 4.68
N GLY A 236 10.65 4.13 4.40
CA GLY A 236 12.03 4.51 4.70
C GLY A 236 13.01 3.96 3.67
N VAL A 237 14.03 4.74 3.30
CA VAL A 237 15.12 4.30 2.42
C VAL A 237 16.21 3.68 3.28
N VAL A 238 16.66 2.49 2.89
CA VAL A 238 17.55 1.66 3.70
C VAL A 238 18.56 0.98 2.79
N LYS A 239 19.81 0.89 3.24
CA LYS A 239 20.82 0.04 2.60
C LYS A 239 20.70 -1.37 3.18
N TRP A 240 20.41 -2.36 2.35
CA TRP A 240 20.35 -3.77 2.74
C TRP A 240 21.57 -4.51 2.19
N GLY A 241 22.14 -5.39 3.01
CA GLY A 241 23.22 -6.31 2.62
C GLY A 241 22.80 -7.76 2.86
N GLY A 242 23.04 -8.64 1.89
CA GLY A 242 22.57 -10.01 1.97
C GLY A 242 22.94 -10.90 0.78
N VAL A 243 22.33 -12.08 0.72
CA VAL A 243 22.43 -13.01 -0.42
C VAL A 243 21.22 -12.81 -1.33
N ARG A 244 21.43 -12.71 -2.64
CA ARG A 244 20.29 -12.59 -3.57
C ARG A 244 19.50 -13.89 -3.60
N MET A 245 18.19 -13.78 -3.75
CA MET A 245 17.33 -14.96 -3.92
C MET A 245 17.71 -15.75 -5.18
N ALA A 246 18.17 -15.10 -6.25
CA ALA A 246 18.68 -15.77 -7.45
C ALA A 246 19.85 -16.75 -7.14
N ASP A 247 20.73 -16.39 -6.20
CA ASP A 247 21.86 -17.25 -5.80
C ASP A 247 21.35 -18.45 -4.97
N ILE A 248 20.35 -18.24 -4.10
CA ILE A 248 19.66 -19.33 -3.38
C ILE A 248 18.94 -20.27 -4.36
N LEU A 249 18.24 -19.73 -5.36
CA LEU A 249 17.55 -20.52 -6.38
C LEU A 249 18.52 -21.38 -7.20
N ALA A 250 19.72 -20.85 -7.49
CA ALA A 250 20.76 -21.60 -8.19
C ALA A 250 21.30 -22.77 -7.35
N LEU A 251 21.40 -22.61 -6.03
CA LEU A 251 21.81 -23.67 -5.11
C LEU A 251 20.75 -24.77 -5.02
N VAL A 252 19.49 -24.41 -4.81
CA VAL A 252 18.44 -25.40 -4.49
C VAL A 252 17.75 -26.01 -5.69
N GLN A 253 17.79 -25.32 -6.84
CA GLN A 253 17.19 -25.76 -8.10
C GLN A 253 15.71 -26.16 -7.93
N PRO A 254 14.79 -25.19 -7.79
CA PRO A 254 13.36 -25.47 -7.64
C PRO A 254 12.81 -26.31 -8.80
N LEU A 255 11.97 -27.29 -8.46
CA LEU A 255 11.31 -28.15 -9.43
C LEU A 255 10.26 -27.35 -10.25
N PRO A 256 9.92 -27.77 -11.49
CA PRO A 256 8.93 -27.08 -12.31
C PRO A 256 7.55 -26.92 -11.65
N GLU A 257 7.20 -27.84 -10.74
CA GLU A 257 5.96 -27.82 -9.98
C GLU A 257 5.96 -26.77 -8.84
N ALA A 258 7.14 -26.26 -8.44
CA ALA A 258 7.26 -25.23 -7.42
C ALA A 258 6.75 -23.89 -7.96
N ARG A 259 5.59 -23.46 -7.47
CA ARG A 259 4.95 -22.20 -7.88
C ARG A 259 5.09 -21.11 -6.82
N TRP A 260 5.24 -21.51 -5.57
CA TRP A 260 5.32 -20.62 -4.41
C TRP A 260 6.53 -20.93 -3.54
N VAL A 261 7.01 -19.90 -2.86
CA VAL A 261 8.03 -19.96 -1.81
C VAL A 261 7.42 -19.42 -0.54
N VAL A 262 7.49 -20.22 0.52
CA VAL A 262 6.95 -19.91 1.84
C VAL A 262 8.12 -19.55 2.74
N PHE A 263 8.01 -18.41 3.42
CA PHE A 263 8.98 -17.98 4.41
C PHE A 263 8.35 -18.08 5.79
N TYR A 264 8.93 -18.93 6.65
CA TYR A 264 8.47 -19.10 8.03
C TYR A 264 9.30 -18.25 8.98
N SER A 265 8.64 -17.56 9.89
CA SER A 265 9.29 -16.78 10.95
C SER A 265 9.41 -17.58 12.24
N PHE A 266 10.45 -17.29 13.03
CA PHE A 266 10.48 -17.67 14.45
C PHE A 266 9.41 -16.91 15.28
N ALA A 267 8.88 -15.80 14.77
CA ALA A 267 7.85 -15.04 15.44
C ALA A 267 6.46 -15.60 15.18
N ASP A 268 5.59 -15.47 16.17
CA ASP A 268 4.14 -15.55 15.97
C ASP A 268 3.62 -14.27 15.34
N GLY A 269 2.44 -14.35 14.73
CA GLY A 269 1.77 -13.17 14.24
C GLY A 269 1.27 -12.24 15.35
N ALA A 270 0.65 -11.14 14.91
CA ALA A 270 0.28 -10.04 15.79
C ALA A 270 -0.73 -10.45 16.89
N GLU A 271 -1.69 -11.31 16.54
CA GLU A 271 -2.71 -11.78 17.46
C GLU A 271 -2.23 -13.02 18.23
N PRO A 272 -2.22 -12.97 19.58
CA PRO A 272 -1.87 -14.13 20.39
C PRO A 272 -2.75 -15.35 20.07
N GLY A 273 -2.13 -16.53 19.97
CA GLY A 273 -2.85 -17.80 19.73
C GLY A 273 -3.17 -18.09 18.26
N HIS A 274 -2.90 -17.16 17.33
CA HIS A 274 -3.16 -17.34 15.90
C HIS A 274 -1.97 -17.92 15.11
N GLY A 275 -0.98 -18.44 15.83
CA GLY A 275 0.13 -19.20 15.26
C GLY A 275 1.25 -18.36 14.66
N ARG A 276 2.13 -19.08 13.95
CA ARG A 276 3.39 -18.60 13.40
C ARG A 276 3.16 -17.57 12.30
N TYR A 277 3.99 -16.54 12.25
CA TYR A 277 4.04 -15.62 11.12
C TYR A 277 4.70 -16.30 9.92
N TYR A 278 4.03 -16.28 8.78
CA TYR A 278 4.55 -16.78 7.51
C TYR A 278 4.02 -15.95 6.37
N ASP A 279 4.69 -16.01 5.23
CA ASP A 279 4.25 -15.35 4.01
C ASP A 279 4.69 -16.11 2.76
N CYS A 280 3.82 -16.13 1.74
CA CYS A 280 4.08 -16.80 0.47
C CYS A 280 4.34 -15.79 -0.64
N HIS A 281 5.37 -16.07 -1.45
CA HIS A 281 5.72 -15.35 -2.66
C HIS A 281 5.70 -16.28 -3.86
N ARG A 282 5.45 -15.73 -5.05
CA ARG A 282 5.64 -16.48 -6.28
C ARG A 282 7.13 -16.80 -6.49
N VAL A 283 7.45 -18.01 -6.94
CA VAL A 283 8.84 -18.39 -7.26
C VAL A 283 9.45 -17.44 -8.29
N GLU A 284 8.65 -16.95 -9.24
CA GLU A 284 9.12 -16.00 -10.24
C GLU A 284 9.60 -14.68 -9.62
N HIS A 285 8.99 -14.21 -8.52
CA HIS A 285 9.40 -12.98 -7.84
C HIS A 285 10.77 -13.13 -7.17
N MET A 286 11.17 -14.36 -6.82
CA MET A 286 12.49 -14.64 -6.23
C MET A 286 13.62 -14.51 -7.26
N ARG A 287 13.28 -14.39 -8.55
CA ARG A 287 14.24 -14.14 -9.64
C ARG A 287 14.49 -12.65 -9.87
N GLU A 288 13.76 -11.76 -9.20
CA GLU A 288 13.98 -10.33 -9.31
C GLU A 288 15.37 -9.93 -8.83
N PRO A 289 16.06 -9.00 -9.52
CA PRO A 289 17.40 -8.57 -9.12
C PRO A 289 17.48 -7.99 -7.70
N MET A 290 16.37 -7.45 -7.18
CA MET A 290 16.28 -6.81 -5.87
C MET A 290 15.63 -7.70 -4.78
N ALA A 291 15.38 -8.98 -5.09
CA ALA A 291 14.96 -9.97 -4.10
C ALA A 291 16.19 -10.56 -3.39
N LEU A 292 16.28 -10.42 -2.07
CA LEU A 292 17.40 -10.90 -1.28
C LEU A 292 17.01 -11.32 0.14
N LEU A 293 17.85 -12.17 0.73
CA LEU A 293 17.86 -12.48 2.16
C LEU A 293 18.88 -11.57 2.84
N ALA A 294 18.41 -10.53 3.52
CA ALA A 294 19.25 -9.56 4.20
C ALA A 294 19.67 -10.08 5.57
N TYR A 295 20.96 -9.92 5.89
CA TYR A 295 21.53 -10.08 7.22
C TYR A 295 22.22 -8.80 7.72
N GLU A 296 22.29 -7.76 6.86
CA GLU A 296 22.79 -6.42 7.20
C GLU A 296 21.78 -5.32 6.84
N MET A 297 21.83 -4.24 7.63
CA MET A 297 21.11 -2.99 7.42
C MET A 297 22.06 -1.81 7.71
N ASN A 298 22.17 -0.90 6.74
CA ASN A 298 23.00 0.30 6.80
C ASN A 298 24.50 0.01 7.10
N GLY A 299 25.01 -1.10 6.58
CA GLY A 299 26.41 -1.53 6.75
C GLY A 299 26.69 -2.28 8.05
N GLU A 300 25.69 -2.43 8.92
CA GLU A 300 25.80 -3.14 10.19
C GLU A 300 24.93 -4.40 10.19
N PRO A 301 25.24 -5.42 11.02
CA PRO A 301 24.36 -6.56 11.22
C PRO A 301 22.94 -6.12 11.62
N LEU A 302 21.93 -6.88 11.19
CA LEU A 302 20.55 -6.60 11.59
C LEU A 302 20.40 -6.55 13.11
N THR A 303 19.64 -5.58 13.60
CA THR A 303 19.15 -5.62 14.97
C THR A 303 18.02 -6.63 15.10
N GLU A 304 17.75 -7.09 16.33
CA GLU A 304 16.62 -7.99 16.60
C GLU A 304 15.31 -7.41 16.09
N THR A 305 15.02 -6.13 16.34
CA THR A 305 13.79 -5.46 15.89
C THR A 305 13.61 -5.44 14.36
N HIS A 306 14.72 -5.42 13.60
CA HIS A 306 14.71 -5.39 12.15
C HIS A 306 14.79 -6.77 11.50
N GLY A 307 14.80 -7.85 12.28
CA GLY A 307 14.66 -9.21 11.79
C GLY A 307 15.92 -10.05 11.79
N ALA A 308 16.89 -9.77 12.66
CA ALA A 308 18.07 -10.60 12.83
C ALA A 308 17.72 -12.09 13.08
N PRO A 309 18.53 -13.06 12.66
CA PRO A 309 19.74 -12.90 11.86
C PRO A 309 19.46 -12.68 10.38
N LEU A 310 18.22 -12.93 9.92
CA LEU A 310 17.88 -12.98 8.51
C LEU A 310 16.44 -12.51 8.24
N ARG A 311 16.27 -11.67 7.23
CA ARG A 311 14.95 -11.23 6.74
C ARG A 311 14.85 -11.28 5.23
N LEU A 312 13.64 -11.38 4.71
CA LEU A 312 13.34 -11.21 3.30
C LEU A 312 13.33 -9.72 2.95
N ARG A 313 13.86 -9.42 1.78
CA ARG A 313 13.62 -8.19 1.02
C ARG A 313 13.09 -8.61 -0.35
N ASN A 314 11.91 -8.13 -0.71
CA ASN A 314 11.34 -8.31 -2.03
C ASN A 314 10.66 -6.99 -2.41
N GLU A 315 11.34 -6.20 -3.23
CA GLU A 315 10.88 -4.87 -3.64
C GLU A 315 9.76 -4.94 -4.69
N LEU A 316 9.12 -6.09 -4.91
CA LEU A 316 7.82 -6.16 -5.59
C LEU A 316 6.64 -5.99 -4.63
N GLU A 317 6.82 -6.20 -3.33
CA GLU A 317 5.71 -6.39 -2.38
C GLU A 317 5.82 -5.48 -1.15
N LEU A 318 4.69 -5.15 -0.52
CA LEU A 318 4.67 -4.36 0.71
C LEU A 318 5.39 -5.04 1.89
N GLY A 319 5.74 -4.23 2.88
CA GLY A 319 6.61 -4.62 3.99
C GLY A 319 6.15 -5.81 4.84
N PHE A 320 4.83 -6.07 4.96
CA PHE A 320 4.34 -7.23 5.72
C PHE A 320 4.65 -8.55 5.01
N LYS A 321 4.70 -8.56 3.67
CA LYS A 321 5.11 -9.73 2.88
C LYS A 321 6.58 -10.10 3.10
N GLN A 322 7.38 -9.16 3.61
CA GLN A 322 8.84 -9.28 3.73
C GLN A 322 9.23 -9.82 5.11
N VAL A 323 9.05 -11.14 5.30
CA VAL A 323 9.23 -11.88 6.56
C VAL A 323 10.55 -11.55 7.27
N LYS A 324 10.45 -11.35 8.58
CA LYS A 324 11.58 -11.13 9.49
C LYS A 324 11.82 -12.38 10.33
N TRP A 325 13.02 -12.50 10.90
CA TRP A 325 13.39 -13.63 11.77
C TRP A 325 13.15 -14.97 11.06
N ILE A 326 13.66 -15.09 9.83
CA ILE A 326 13.42 -16.28 9.01
C ILE A 326 13.98 -17.51 9.73
N GLU A 327 13.15 -18.53 9.87
CA GLU A 327 13.51 -19.85 10.37
C GLU A 327 13.78 -20.81 9.19
N ALA A 328 12.87 -20.82 8.22
CA ALA A 328 12.89 -21.78 7.12
C ALA A 328 12.23 -21.21 5.86
N VAL A 329 12.62 -21.79 4.72
CA VAL A 329 12.10 -21.50 3.40
C VAL A 329 11.64 -22.80 2.75
N GLU A 330 10.43 -22.83 2.22
CA GLU A 330 9.84 -24.02 1.62
C GLU A 330 9.27 -23.71 0.24
N PHE A 331 9.61 -24.52 -0.76
CA PHE A 331 9.05 -24.42 -2.11
C PHE A 331 7.83 -25.34 -2.24
N VAL A 332 6.68 -24.81 -2.65
CA VAL A 332 5.42 -25.56 -2.73
C VAL A 332 4.69 -25.31 -4.04
N ALA A 333 3.85 -26.28 -4.45
CA ALA A 333 3.02 -26.14 -5.64
C ALA A 333 1.82 -25.20 -5.39
N ASP A 334 1.35 -25.17 -4.15
CA ASP A 334 0.18 -24.40 -3.72
C ASP A 334 0.25 -24.13 -2.20
N PHE A 335 -0.14 -22.93 -1.77
CA PHE A 335 -0.18 -22.56 -0.36
C PHE A 335 -1.52 -22.86 0.32
N ARG A 336 -2.55 -23.33 -0.41
CA ARG A 336 -3.90 -23.56 0.14
C ARG A 336 -3.96 -24.53 1.34
N GLY A 337 -2.97 -25.39 1.48
CA GLY A 337 -2.82 -26.30 2.62
C GLY A 337 -2.04 -25.73 3.81
N ILE A 338 -1.55 -24.49 3.72
CA ILE A 338 -0.69 -23.85 4.72
C ILE A 338 -1.49 -22.76 5.43
N GLY A 339 -1.41 -22.72 6.77
CA GLY A 339 -2.21 -21.79 7.56
C GLY A 339 -3.71 -21.98 7.27
N TRP A 340 -4.40 -20.90 6.90
CA TRP A 340 -5.79 -20.95 6.45
C TRP A 340 -5.93 -20.91 4.91
N GLY A 341 -4.82 -21.09 4.21
CA GLY A 341 -4.80 -21.25 2.76
C GLY A 341 -4.94 -19.94 1.98
N HIS A 342 -4.67 -18.79 2.60
CA HIS A 342 -4.72 -17.49 1.92
C HIS A 342 -3.34 -16.87 1.61
N GLY A 343 -2.24 -17.56 1.92
CA GLY A 343 -0.91 -17.23 1.42
C GLY A 343 -0.05 -16.37 2.36
N GLY A 344 -0.46 -16.23 3.61
CA GLY A 344 0.30 -15.54 4.65
C GLY A 344 -0.52 -15.23 5.88
N TYR A 345 0.14 -14.86 6.97
CA TYR A 345 -0.52 -14.60 8.24
C TYR A 345 -1.56 -13.47 8.15
N ASN A 346 -1.22 -12.34 7.53
CA ASN A 346 -2.13 -11.20 7.39
C ASN A 346 -3.27 -11.50 6.39
N GLU A 347 -3.03 -12.32 5.39
CA GLU A 347 -4.06 -12.78 4.47
C GLU A 347 -5.08 -13.71 5.16
N ASP A 348 -4.60 -14.55 6.08
CA ASP A 348 -5.40 -15.47 6.86
C ASP A 348 -6.25 -14.74 7.92
N HIS A 349 -5.71 -13.72 8.59
CA HIS A 349 -6.36 -13.11 9.76
C HIS A 349 -6.87 -11.68 9.53
N GLU A 350 -6.19 -10.90 8.69
CA GLU A 350 -6.52 -9.49 8.42
C GLU A 350 -7.18 -9.27 7.05
N TYR A 351 -7.49 -10.36 6.32
CA TYR A 351 -8.15 -10.33 5.00
C TYR A 351 -7.37 -9.55 3.94
N PHE A 352 -6.04 -9.43 4.09
CA PHE A 352 -5.19 -8.85 3.05
C PHE A 352 -5.14 -9.74 1.81
N GLY A 353 -4.84 -9.14 0.65
CA GLY A 353 -4.65 -9.91 -0.57
C GLY A 353 -3.33 -10.65 -0.52
N TYR A 354 -3.29 -11.87 -1.06
CA TYR A 354 -2.05 -12.65 -1.25
C TYR A 354 -1.05 -12.00 -2.23
N ARG A 355 -1.48 -10.94 -2.93
CA ARG A 355 -0.65 -10.05 -3.73
C ARG A 355 -0.87 -8.62 -3.29
N MET A 356 0.20 -7.98 -2.85
CA MET A 356 0.19 -6.58 -2.42
C MET A 356 1.37 -5.86 -3.06
N PRO A 357 1.35 -5.77 -4.41
CA PRO A 357 2.47 -5.23 -5.14
C PRO A 357 2.69 -3.77 -4.76
N ILE A 358 3.97 -3.37 -4.76
CA ILE A 358 4.32 -1.96 -4.61
C ILE A 358 4.03 -1.21 -5.89
#